data_AF-A0A6B2NWK0-F1
#
_entry.id   AF-A0A6B2NWK0-F1
#
_cell.length_a   1.000
_cell.length_b   1.000
_cell.length_c   1.000
_cell.angle_alpha   90.00
_cell.angle_beta   90.00
_cell.angle_gamma   90.00
#
_symmetry.space_group_name_H-M   'P 1'
#
loop_
_entity.id
_entity.type
_entity.pdbx_description
1 polymer ?
#
loop_
_entity_poly.entity_id
_entity_poly.type
_entity_poly.pdbx_seq_one_letter_code
_entity_poly.pdbx_strand_id
1 'polypeptide(L)'
;MEPEFLIPVGLLALGLAAGVLLARIGAAIWAVLAALAAVVMAWLLLFHSQLFGWEGMGPGIVGVLFCLPLALGLLGGAGFGCWRRRRG
;
A
#
# COMPACT_ATOMS: atom_id res chain seq x y z
N MET A 1 19.85 1.58 11.36
CA MET A 1 18.58 0.87 11.12
C MET A 1 18.90 -0.30 10.24
N GLU A 2 18.45 -1.50 10.60
CA GLU A 2 18.74 -2.71 9.81
C GLU A 2 18.06 -2.61 8.44
N PRO A 3 18.68 -3.13 7.36
CA PRO A 3 18.21 -2.96 5.99
C PRO A 3 16.80 -3.52 5.74
N GLU A 4 16.38 -4.51 6.51
CA GLU A 4 15.02 -5.08 6.50
C GLU A 4 13.90 -4.09 6.87
N PHE A 5 14.19 -3.06 7.68
CA PHE A 5 13.19 -2.04 8.04
C PHE A 5 13.13 -0.89 7.03
N LEU A 6 14.18 -0.69 6.23
CA LEU A 6 14.25 0.36 5.22
C LEU A 6 13.23 0.14 4.09
N ILE A 7 12.98 -1.11 3.72
CA ILE A 7 12.08 -1.47 2.62
C ILE A 7 10.61 -1.12 2.92
N PRO A 8 9.97 -1.60 4.01
CA PRO A 8 8.58 -1.26 4.32
C PRO A 8 8.39 0.23 4.62
N VAL A 9 9.37 0.88 5.27
CA VAL A 9 9.34 2.33 5.52
C VAL A 9 9.44 3.11 4.21
N GLY A 10 10.29 2.68 3.27
CA GLY A 10 10.40 3.26 1.94
C GLY A 10 9.10 3.14 1.12
N LEU A 11 8.46 1.97 1.15
CA LEU A 11 7.17 1.74 0.50
C LEU A 11 6.06 2.61 1.10
N LEU A 12 6.02 2.74 2.43
CA LEU A 12 5.09 3.63 3.12
C LEU A 12 5.30 5.09 2.68
N ALA A 13 6.56 5.55 2.65
CA ALA A 13 6.90 6.91 2.23
C ALA A 13 6.56 7.18 0.76
N LEU A 14 6.82 6.23 -0.13
CA LEU A 14 6.42 6.29 -1.54
C LEU A 14 4.90 6.34 -1.69
N GLY A 15 4.18 5.49 -0.96
CA GLY A 15 2.72 5.49 -0.92
C GLY A 15 2.17 6.83 -0.46
N LEU A 16 2.72 7.40 0.62
CA LEU A 16 2.34 8.72 1.14
C LEU A 16 2.56 9.82 0.09
N ALA A 17 3.75 9.88 -0.50
CA ALA A 17 4.08 10.89 -1.50
C ALA A 17 3.16 10.79 -2.73
N ALA A 18 2.93 9.58 -3.24
CA ALA A 18 2.01 9.32 -4.34
C ALA A 18 0.58 9.72 -3.97
N GLY A 19 0.08 9.29 -2.81
CA GLY A 19 -1.26 9.61 -2.34
C GLY A 19 -1.51 11.13 -2.24
N VAL A 20 -0.56 11.87 -1.67
CA VAL A 20 -0.63 13.34 -1.59
C VAL A 20 -0.64 13.97 -2.99
N LEU A 21 0.22 13.51 -3.88
CA LEU A 21 0.32 14.01 -5.26
C LEU A 21 -1.00 13.78 -6.02
N LEU A 22 -1.57 12.58 -5.91
CA LEU A 22 -2.85 12.22 -6.52
C LEU A 22 -4.00 13.07 -5.96
N ALA A 23 -4.04 13.31 -4.66
CA ALA A 23 -5.04 14.20 -4.07
C ALA A 23 -4.90 15.66 -4.55
N ARG A 24 -3.67 16.13 -4.77
CA ARG A 24 -3.40 17.49 -5.27
C ARG A 24 -3.98 17.73 -6.67
N ILE A 25 -3.93 16.73 -7.54
CA ILE A 25 -4.51 16.79 -8.90
C ILE A 25 -6.01 16.42 -8.94
N GLY A 26 -6.63 16.13 -7.80
CA GLY A 26 -8.04 15.70 -7.73
C GLY A 26 -8.28 14.23 -8.08
N ALA A 27 -7.23 13.45 -8.24
CA ALA A 27 -7.25 12.04 -8.59
C ALA A 27 -7.30 11.10 -7.36
N ALA A 28 -7.82 11.55 -6.22
CA ALA A 28 -7.80 10.76 -4.98
C ALA A 28 -8.52 9.40 -5.09
N ILE A 29 -9.53 9.30 -5.97
CA ILE A 29 -10.19 8.02 -6.30
C ILE A 29 -9.18 6.96 -6.79
N TRP A 30 -8.17 7.36 -7.57
CA TRP A 30 -7.15 6.43 -8.07
C TRP A 30 -6.25 5.92 -6.95
N ALA A 31 -6.00 6.72 -5.91
CA ALA A 31 -5.27 6.25 -4.73
C ALA A 31 -6.07 5.20 -3.96
N VAL A 32 -7.39 5.37 -3.86
CA VAL A 32 -8.30 4.38 -3.25
C VAL A 32 -8.36 3.09 -4.10
N LEU A 33 -8.47 3.21 -5.42
CA LEU A 33 -8.44 2.08 -6.34
C LEU A 33 -7.11 1.31 -6.26
N ALA A 34 -5.99 2.03 -6.22
CA ALA A 34 -4.67 1.42 -6.06
C ALA A 34 -4.51 0.71 -4.71
N ALA A 35 -5.03 1.29 -3.63
CA ALA A 35 -5.03 0.65 -2.31
C ALA A 35 -5.92 -0.61 -2.30
N LEU A 36 -7.11 -0.56 -2.90
CA LEU A 36 -7.98 -1.72 -3.07
C LEU A 36 -7.31 -2.82 -3.89
N ALA A 37 -6.65 -2.47 -5.00
CA ALA A 37 -5.91 -3.42 -5.82
C ALA A 37 -4.77 -4.08 -5.02
N ALA A 38 -4.04 -3.31 -4.21
CA ALA A 38 -3.00 -3.85 -3.33
C ALA A 38 -3.57 -4.82 -2.27
N VAL A 39 -4.74 -4.52 -1.71
CA VAL A 39 -5.44 -5.42 -0.77
C VAL A 39 -5.89 -6.71 -1.48
N VAL A 40 -6.45 -6.62 -2.68
CA VAL A 40 -6.83 -7.79 -3.48
C VAL A 40 -5.61 -8.65 -3.82
N MET A 41 -4.49 -8.05 -4.20
CA MET A 41 -3.24 -8.77 -4.45
C MET A 41 -2.72 -9.47 -3.18
N ALA A 42 -2.73 -8.79 -2.03
CA ALA A 42 -2.35 -9.36 -0.75
C ALA A 42 -3.27 -10.56 -0.38
N TRP A 43 -4.58 -10.42 -0.62
CA TRP A 43 -5.55 -11.49 -0.42
C TRP A 43 -5.30 -12.69 -1.34
N LEU A 44 -5.07 -12.46 -2.64
CA LEU A 44 -4.76 -13.52 -3.60
C LEU A 44 -3.48 -14.27 -3.24
N LEU A 45 -2.46 -13.56 -2.75
CA LEU A 45 -1.20 -14.16 -2.30
C LEU A 45 -1.38 -15.01 -1.04
N LEU A 46 -2.22 -14.57 -0.10
CA LEU A 46 -2.63 -15.39 1.05
C LEU A 46 -3.43 -16.62 0.60
N PHE A 47 -4.40 -16.47 -0.29
CA PHE A 47 -5.22 -17.58 -0.77
C PHE A 47 -4.38 -18.62 -1.53
N HIS A 48 -3.50 -18.15 -2.41
CA HIS A 48 -2.50 -18.98 -3.09
C HIS A 48 -1.62 -19.72 -2.07
N SER A 49 -1.15 -19.04 -1.02
CA SER A 49 -0.33 -19.69 0.01
C SER A 49 -1.04 -20.84 0.73
N GLN A 50 -2.37 -20.75 0.92
CA GLN A 50 -3.14 -21.83 1.53
C GLN A 50 -3.33 -23.04 0.60
N LEU A 51 -3.35 -22.83 -0.72
CA LEU A 51 -3.49 -23.90 -1.72
C LEU A 51 -2.21 -24.74 -1.90
N PHE A 52 -1.03 -24.12 -1.76
CA PHE A 52 0.26 -24.78 -2.00
C PHE A 52 1.00 -25.19 -0.71
N GLY A 53 0.38 -25.01 0.47
CA GLY A 53 0.95 -25.39 1.75
C GLY A 53 2.20 -24.58 2.12
N TRP A 54 3.15 -25.21 2.83
CA TRP A 54 4.33 -24.55 3.38
C TRP A 54 5.21 -23.84 2.33
N GLU A 55 5.24 -24.32 1.08
CA GLU A 55 6.00 -23.69 -0.01
C GLU A 55 5.37 -22.39 -0.50
N GLY A 56 4.04 -22.26 -0.39
CA GLY A 56 3.31 -21.04 -0.74
C GLY A 56 3.28 -19.97 0.35
N MET A 57 3.52 -20.36 1.61
CA MET A 57 3.44 -19.46 2.78
C MET A 57 4.49 -18.34 2.77
N GLY A 58 5.73 -18.65 2.43
CA GLY A 58 6.82 -17.65 2.38
C GLY A 58 6.51 -16.49 1.43
N PRO A 59 6.26 -16.76 0.14
CA PRO A 59 5.91 -15.72 -0.83
C PRO A 59 4.64 -14.94 -0.47
N GLY A 60 3.65 -15.62 0.12
CA GLY A 60 2.40 -15.00 0.56
C GLY A 60 2.62 -13.93 1.64
N ILE A 61 3.35 -14.28 2.70
CA ILE A 61 3.65 -13.35 3.81
C ILE A 61 4.50 -12.18 3.33
N VAL A 62 5.51 -12.45 2.51
CA VAL A 62 6.37 -11.40 1.92
C VAL A 62 5.52 -10.44 1.09
N GLY A 63 4.68 -10.95 0.19
CA GLY A 63 3.82 -10.09 -0.63
C GLY A 63 2.89 -9.19 0.19
N VAL A 64 2.29 -9.73 1.25
CA VAL A 64 1.44 -8.97 2.18
C VAL A 64 2.24 -7.85 2.87
N LEU A 65 3.45 -8.15 3.35
CA LEU A 65 4.33 -7.18 4.02
C LEU A 65 4.78 -6.03 3.11
N PHE A 66 4.82 -6.23 1.79
CA PHE A 66 5.12 -5.18 0.82
C PHE A 66 3.86 -4.38 0.45
N CYS A 67 2.72 -5.04 0.26
CA CYS A 67 1.47 -4.40 -0.16
C CYS A 67 0.84 -3.53 0.95
N LEU A 68 0.90 -3.97 2.21
CA LEU A 68 0.29 -3.27 3.35
C LEU A 68 0.83 -1.85 3.56
N PRO A 69 2.16 -1.63 3.73
CA PRO A 69 2.70 -0.30 3.97
C PRO A 69 2.47 0.64 2.77
N LEU A 70 2.57 0.14 1.54
CA LEU A 70 2.27 0.93 0.35
C LEU A 70 0.80 1.40 0.33
N ALA A 71 -0.14 0.48 0.59
CA ALA A 71 -1.57 0.80 0.60
C ALA A 71 -1.93 1.78 1.72
N LEU A 72 -1.37 1.58 2.93
CA LEU A 72 -1.53 2.50 4.05
C LEU A 72 -0.96 3.88 3.72
N GLY A 73 0.20 3.93 3.07
CA GLY A 73 0.81 5.18 2.62
C GLY A 73 -0.08 5.92 1.62
N LEU A 74 -0.59 5.22 0.60
CA LEU A 74 -1.48 5.80 -0.41
C LEU A 74 -2.75 6.40 0.20
N LEU A 75 -3.40 5.65 1.10
CA LEU A 75 -4.62 6.12 1.78
C LEU A 75 -4.33 7.29 2.72
N GLY A 76 -3.27 7.21 3.52
CA GLY A 76 -2.86 8.28 4.43
C GLY A 76 -2.51 9.57 3.67
N GLY A 77 -1.76 9.43 2.57
CA GLY A 77 -1.33 10.54 1.74
C GLY A 77 -2.49 11.19 0.99
N ALA A 78 -3.37 10.38 0.39
CA ALA A 78 -4.56 10.88 -0.29
C ALA A 78 -5.54 11.54 0.68
N GLY A 79 -5.74 10.96 1.86
CA GLY A 79 -6.55 11.54 2.94
C GLY A 79 -6.02 12.89 3.40
N PHE A 80 -4.71 12.98 3.68
CA PHE A 80 -4.07 14.23 4.08
C PHE A 80 -4.13 15.30 2.98
N GLY A 81 -3.84 14.94 1.72
CA GLY A 81 -3.91 15.85 0.59
C GLY A 81 -5.32 16.38 0.34
N CYS A 82 -6.33 15.53 0.44
CA CYS A 82 -7.74 15.92 0.33
C CYS A 82 -8.18 16.85 1.47
N TRP A 83 -7.78 16.54 2.71
CA TRP A 83 -8.08 17.38 3.86
C TRP A 83 -7.46 18.78 3.74
N ARG A 84 -6.19 18.84 3.31
CA ARG A 84 -5.49 20.12 3.07
C ARG A 84 -6.16 20.93 1.96
N ARG A 85 -6.61 20.29 0.88
CA ARG A 85 -7.30 20.96 -0.24
C ARG A 85 -8.69 21.50 0.12
N ARG A 86 -9.33 20.98 1.17
CA ARG A 86 -10.62 21.48 1.67
C ARG A 86 -10.48 22.66 2.64
N ARG A 87 -9.27 22.92 3.17
CA ARG A 87 -8.99 23.97 4.15
C ARG A 87 -8.22 25.17 3.58
N GLY A 88 -7.62 25.04 2.40
CA GLY A 88 -7.00 26.13 1.66
C GLY A 88 -7.87 26.53 0.49
#